data_AF-A0A1P8F964-F1
#
_entry.id   AF-A0A1P8F964-F1
#
_cell.length_a   1.000
_cell.length_b   1.000
_cell.length_c   1.000
_cell.angle_alpha   90.00
_cell.angle_beta   90.00
_cell.angle_gamma   90.00
#
_symmetry.space_group_name_H-M   'P 1'
#
loop_
_entity.id
_entity.type
_entity.pdbx_description
1 polymer ?
#
loop_
_entity_poly.entity_id
_entity_poly.type
_entity_poly.pdbx_seq_one_letter_code
_entity_poly.pdbx_strand_id
1 'polypeptide(L)'
;MYCPNCNKQNQDDSQFCFNCGTNLSQYKTNKAPEMAPQQVQSQNVVPPVASAPPIIPAHPVTTVPVPPTAGPIYINSSPPVYREKNKSIPIVILSIFLVLAIIGAGFLGFQWTNTKTNLTNENNSLQSSITAFQSEITSLNGSITTLTNDKTNLNYTITSLQGSVASLNTNLAAIQAKYPLKNFGSFSALQSWVSAHIQPGSSSANVFYQHALNVQTAAMNDGYFISACLYEYANGYYYVWCEAMVGTTAYWWDPEVGTVYLDLSNVHS
;
A
#
# COMPACT_ATOMS: atom_id res chain seq x y z
N MET A 1 -3.92 15.71 16.57
CA MET A 1 -5.23 15.14 16.95
C MET A 1 -5.39 13.75 16.36
N TYR A 2 -6.20 12.86 16.94
CA TYR A 2 -6.52 11.56 16.33
C TYR A 2 -7.72 11.68 15.38
N CYS A 3 -7.68 11.00 14.24
CA CYS A 3 -8.81 10.97 13.31
C CYS A 3 -9.93 10.07 13.86
N PRO A 4 -11.18 10.56 14.01
CA PRO A 4 -12.27 9.77 14.57
C PRO A 4 -12.72 8.59 13.68
N ASN A 5 -12.35 8.59 12.40
CA ASN A 5 -12.72 7.55 11.43
C ASN A 5 -11.71 6.40 11.36
N CYS A 6 -10.40 6.67 11.39
CA CYS A 6 -9.35 5.64 11.25
C CYS A 6 -8.38 5.53 12.44
N ASN A 7 -8.60 6.32 13.50
CA ASN A 7 -7.81 6.35 14.74
C ASN A 7 -6.29 6.57 14.57
N LYS A 8 -5.84 7.15 13.46
CA LYS A 8 -4.44 7.58 13.25
C LYS A 8 -4.19 8.98 13.79
N GLN A 9 -3.00 9.22 14.31
CA GLN A 9 -2.53 10.54 14.74
C GLN A 9 -2.28 11.44 13.52
N ASN A 10 -2.78 12.67 13.56
CA ASN A 10 -2.58 13.73 12.57
C ASN A 10 -2.06 14.99 13.28
N GLN A 11 -1.49 15.95 12.55
CA GLN A 11 -1.13 17.25 13.12
C GLN A 11 -2.42 18.00 13.55
N ASP A 12 -2.33 18.89 14.55
CA ASP A 12 -3.51 19.55 15.12
C ASP A 12 -4.14 20.59 14.16
N ASP A 13 -3.38 21.10 13.21
CA ASP A 13 -3.77 22.04 12.15
C ASP A 13 -4.28 21.37 10.85
N SER A 14 -3.95 20.09 10.63
CA SER A 14 -4.38 19.28 9.47
C SER A 14 -5.88 19.39 9.16
N GLN A 15 -6.24 19.86 7.97
CA GLN A 15 -7.65 20.01 7.55
C GLN A 15 -8.30 18.66 7.19
N PHE A 16 -7.50 17.70 6.74
CA PHE A 16 -7.92 16.35 6.36
C PHE A 16 -7.00 15.31 6.99
N CYS A 17 -7.48 14.10 7.19
CA CYS A 17 -6.65 13.00 7.65
C CYS A 17 -5.76 12.46 6.53
N PHE A 18 -4.44 12.42 6.75
CA PHE A 18 -3.49 11.93 5.74
C PHE A 18 -3.64 10.43 5.41
N ASN A 19 -4.31 9.65 6.28
CA ASN A 19 -4.47 8.20 6.12
C ASN A 19 -5.80 7.79 5.47
N CYS A 20 -6.88 8.57 5.64
CA CYS A 20 -8.21 8.19 5.14
C CYS A 20 -9.03 9.34 4.52
N GLY A 21 -8.46 10.54 4.38
CA GLY A 21 -9.11 11.69 3.74
C GLY A 21 -10.23 12.36 4.54
N THR A 22 -10.64 11.83 5.70
CA THR A 22 -11.70 12.43 6.53
C THR A 22 -11.38 13.89 6.87
N ASN A 23 -12.32 14.80 6.58
CA ASN A 23 -12.24 16.21 6.98
C ASN A 23 -12.18 16.30 8.52
N LEU A 24 -11.09 16.88 9.04
CA LEU A 24 -10.83 17.02 10.47
C LEU A 24 -11.30 18.37 11.01
N SER A 25 -11.46 19.39 10.16
CA SER A 25 -11.80 20.77 10.54
C SER A 25 -13.13 20.87 11.27
N GLN A 26 -14.12 20.05 10.89
CA GLN A 26 -15.41 19.93 11.57
C GLN A 26 -15.33 19.45 13.03
N TYR A 27 -14.22 18.84 13.45
CA TYR A 27 -14.00 18.35 14.82
C TYR A 27 -13.15 19.31 15.67
N LYS A 28 -12.77 20.49 15.15
CA LYS A 28 -11.92 21.48 15.84
C LYS A 28 -12.70 22.58 16.57
N THR A 29 -14.00 22.68 16.33
CA THR A 29 -14.84 23.84 16.73
C THR A 29 -15.36 23.79 18.17
N ASN A 30 -15.05 22.75 18.94
CA ASN A 30 -15.38 22.68 20.37
C ASN A 30 -14.15 23.12 21.21
N LYS A 31 -13.97 24.45 21.39
CA LYS A 31 -12.82 25.03 22.10
C LYS A 31 -13.23 25.66 23.43
N ALA A 32 -12.57 25.28 24.54
CA ALA A 32 -12.27 26.14 25.70
C ALA A 32 -11.40 25.40 26.75
N PRO A 33 -10.52 26.09 27.51
CA PRO A 33 -9.81 27.33 27.20
C PRO A 33 -8.29 27.15 27.14
N GLU A 34 -7.60 28.25 26.85
CA GLU A 34 -6.18 28.33 26.49
C GLU A 34 -5.28 28.53 27.72
N MET A 35 -4.13 27.86 27.79
CA MET A 35 -3.04 28.21 28.71
C MET A 35 -1.72 28.39 27.94
N ALA A 36 -0.98 29.43 28.34
CA ALA A 36 0.15 30.01 27.64
C ALA A 36 1.45 29.16 27.73
N PRO A 37 2.51 29.47 26.97
CA PRO A 37 3.48 28.48 26.51
C PRO A 37 4.54 28.11 27.56
N GLN A 38 4.94 26.83 27.55
CA GLN A 38 6.14 26.33 28.23
C GLN A 38 7.23 25.92 27.23
N GLN A 39 8.47 25.87 27.73
CA GLN A 39 9.66 26.15 26.94
C GLN A 39 10.23 24.91 26.23
N VAL A 40 10.86 25.15 25.07
CA VAL A 40 11.59 24.13 24.32
C VAL A 40 12.90 23.80 25.04
N GLN A 41 13.02 22.58 25.58
CA GLN A 41 14.30 22.03 26.03
C GLN A 41 14.75 20.92 25.09
N SER A 42 15.95 21.08 24.53
CA SER A 42 16.52 20.20 23.52
C SER A 42 16.84 18.81 24.09
N GLN A 43 16.47 17.75 23.36
CA GLN A 43 16.93 16.38 23.63
C GLN A 43 17.45 15.72 22.34
N ASN A 44 18.62 15.10 22.46
CA ASN A 44 19.37 14.54 21.34
C ASN A 44 18.62 13.39 20.66
N VAL A 45 18.42 13.50 19.34
CA VAL A 45 17.99 12.37 18.50
C VAL A 45 19.23 11.61 18.04
N VAL A 46 19.44 10.42 18.59
CA VAL A 46 20.41 9.44 18.08
C VAL A 46 19.86 8.87 16.75
N PRO A 47 20.67 8.75 15.69
CA PRO A 47 20.18 8.26 14.40
C PRO A 47 19.73 6.79 14.46
N PRO A 48 18.68 6.40 13.70
CA PRO A 48 18.24 5.01 13.64
C PRO A 48 19.28 4.15 12.90
N VAL A 49 19.76 3.11 13.57
CA VAL A 49 20.61 2.08 12.97
C VAL A 49 19.79 1.27 11.97
N ALA A 50 20.35 1.06 10.78
CA ALA A 50 19.72 0.26 9.73
C ALA A 50 19.53 -1.20 10.18
N SER A 51 18.30 -1.71 10.07
CA SER A 51 17.97 -3.11 10.32
C SER A 51 18.49 -3.98 9.17
N ALA A 52 19.41 -4.89 9.49
CA ALA A 52 19.89 -5.91 8.55
C ALA A 52 18.79 -6.93 8.21
N PRO A 53 18.83 -7.56 7.01
CA PRO A 53 17.85 -8.57 6.61
C PRO A 53 17.98 -9.86 7.44
N PRO A 54 16.87 -10.60 7.65
CA PRO A 54 16.90 -11.87 8.39
C PRO A 54 17.65 -12.95 7.60
N ILE A 55 18.60 -13.61 8.27
CA ILE A 55 19.36 -14.74 7.73
C ILE A 55 18.49 -16.01 7.80
N ILE A 56 18.31 -16.67 6.67
CA ILE A 56 17.54 -17.91 6.53
C ILE A 56 18.38 -19.09 7.04
N PRO A 57 17.92 -19.88 8.03
CA PRO A 57 18.52 -21.17 8.35
C PRO A 57 18.16 -22.19 7.25
N ALA A 58 19.16 -22.65 6.51
CA ALA A 58 18.97 -23.77 5.59
C ALA A 58 18.88 -25.08 6.39
N HIS A 59 17.72 -25.74 6.38
CA HIS A 59 17.57 -27.08 6.95
C HIS A 59 18.05 -28.15 5.94
N PRO A 60 18.95 -29.06 6.31
CA PRO A 60 19.30 -30.19 5.47
C PRO A 60 18.19 -31.25 5.49
N VAL A 61 17.80 -31.73 4.32
CA VAL A 61 16.89 -32.87 4.16
C VAL A 61 17.67 -34.17 4.30
N THR A 62 17.37 -34.98 5.31
CA THR A 62 17.95 -36.32 5.49
C THR A 62 16.87 -37.37 5.34
N THR A 63 16.92 -38.15 4.26
CA THR A 63 15.98 -39.24 3.98
C THR A 63 16.42 -40.55 4.68
N VAL A 64 15.46 -41.27 5.24
CA VAL A 64 15.66 -42.58 5.88
C VAL A 64 15.27 -43.71 4.92
N PRO A 65 16.11 -44.76 4.78
CA PRO A 65 15.66 -46.07 4.31
C PRO A 65 15.75 -47.17 5.39
N VAL A 66 14.90 -48.19 5.24
CA VAL A 66 14.63 -49.29 6.18
C VAL A 66 15.46 -50.55 5.85
N PRO A 67 15.89 -51.39 6.83
CA PRO A 67 16.68 -52.63 6.59
C PRO A 67 15.82 -53.84 6.18
N PRO A 68 16.42 -54.97 5.74
CA PRO A 68 16.22 -56.24 6.48
C PRO A 68 17.29 -57.39 6.36
N THR A 69 17.28 -58.29 7.38
CA THR A 69 17.53 -59.78 7.40
C THR A 69 18.88 -60.50 7.12
N ALA A 70 19.33 -61.25 8.15
CA ALA A 70 19.51 -62.73 8.24
C ALA A 70 20.85 -63.51 7.95
N GLY A 71 21.37 -64.18 9.02
CA GLY A 71 21.99 -65.55 9.05
C GLY A 71 23.50 -65.73 8.69
N PRO A 72 24.15 -66.90 8.97
CA PRO A 72 23.76 -68.07 9.80
C PRO A 72 24.85 -68.65 10.79
N ILE A 73 24.42 -69.71 11.52
CA ILE A 73 25.06 -70.77 12.36
C ILE A 73 26.56 -71.17 12.12
N TYR A 74 27.28 -71.66 13.17
CA TYR A 74 28.12 -72.92 13.24
C TYR A 74 28.90 -73.09 14.59
N ILE A 75 28.49 -73.97 15.54
CA ILE A 75 28.93 -75.35 15.97
C ILE A 75 30.26 -75.57 16.77
N ASN A 76 30.13 -76.27 17.93
CA ASN A 76 31.00 -77.28 18.60
C ASN A 76 32.51 -76.96 18.92
N SER A 77 33.21 -77.49 19.96
CA SER A 77 33.16 -78.80 20.65
C SER A 77 33.81 -78.79 22.07
N SER A 78 33.58 -79.84 22.88
CA SER A 78 34.21 -80.13 24.22
C SER A 78 35.52 -80.96 24.10
N PRO A 79 36.30 -81.39 25.15
CA PRO A 79 35.86 -82.32 26.23
C PRO A 79 36.63 -82.16 27.62
N PRO A 80 36.96 -83.17 28.49
CA PRO A 80 36.45 -83.21 29.89
C PRO A 80 37.42 -83.61 31.05
N VAL A 81 37.04 -83.42 32.34
CA VAL A 81 37.57 -84.21 33.51
C VAL A 81 36.52 -84.37 34.65
N TYR A 82 36.63 -85.44 35.45
CA TYR A 82 35.77 -85.89 36.59
C TYR A 82 36.66 -86.03 37.87
N ARG A 83 36.24 -86.14 39.14
CA ARG A 83 35.02 -86.63 39.86
C ARG A 83 35.08 -86.06 41.31
N GLU A 84 33.98 -85.81 42.06
CA GLU A 84 33.36 -86.67 43.10
C GLU A 84 32.11 -85.95 43.67
N LYS A 85 30.90 -86.53 43.67
CA LYS A 85 30.36 -87.65 44.48
C LYS A 85 30.11 -87.31 45.97
N ASN A 86 28.95 -86.70 46.26
CA ASN A 86 28.09 -87.22 47.34
C ASN A 86 26.58 -86.97 47.09
N LYS A 87 25.72 -87.68 47.82
CA LYS A 87 24.29 -87.89 47.49
C LYS A 87 23.32 -86.86 48.10
N SER A 88 22.65 -86.04 47.26
CA SER A 88 21.31 -85.43 47.56
C SER A 88 20.72 -84.67 46.36
N ILE A 89 20.47 -85.36 45.24
CA ILE A 89 20.23 -84.72 43.92
C ILE A 89 18.83 -84.07 43.67
N PRO A 90 17.70 -84.38 44.36
CA PRO A 90 16.41 -83.77 44.01
C PRO A 90 16.27 -82.30 44.43
N ILE A 91 17.09 -81.81 45.38
CA ILE A 91 17.02 -80.41 45.85
C ILE A 91 17.98 -79.50 45.07
N VAL A 92 19.19 -79.99 44.75
CA VAL A 92 20.21 -79.18 44.04
C VAL A 92 19.84 -78.91 42.59
N ILE A 93 19.30 -79.90 41.86
CA ILE A 93 18.83 -79.65 40.49
C ILE A 93 17.64 -78.68 40.50
N LEU A 94 16.73 -78.84 41.45
CA LEU A 94 15.53 -78.01 41.57
C LEU A 94 15.88 -76.56 41.97
N SER A 95 16.91 -76.35 42.81
CA SER A 95 17.42 -75.01 43.11
C SER A 95 18.12 -74.36 41.91
N ILE A 96 18.87 -75.11 41.10
CA ILE A 96 19.48 -74.60 39.85
C ILE A 96 18.40 -74.19 38.85
N PHE A 97 17.36 -75.01 38.65
CA PHE A 97 16.22 -74.66 37.79
C PHE A 97 15.46 -73.42 38.30
N LEU A 98 15.28 -73.29 39.62
CA LEU A 98 14.66 -72.12 40.23
C LEU A 98 15.48 -70.85 39.98
N VAL A 99 16.81 -70.92 40.16
CA VAL A 99 17.73 -69.80 39.90
C VAL A 99 17.72 -69.41 38.42
N LEU A 100 17.77 -70.37 37.50
CA LEU A 100 17.69 -70.10 36.06
C LEU A 100 16.33 -69.49 35.65
N ALA A 101 15.23 -69.94 36.26
CA ALA A 101 13.90 -69.35 36.03
C ALA A 101 13.82 -67.90 36.54
N ILE A 102 14.41 -67.60 37.70
CA ILE A 102 14.49 -66.24 38.26
C ILE A 102 15.36 -65.33 37.36
N ILE A 103 16.52 -65.81 36.90
CA ILE A 103 17.40 -65.05 35.99
C ILE A 103 16.71 -64.80 34.64
N GLY A 104 16.06 -65.80 34.07
CA GLY A 104 15.31 -65.69 32.82
C GLY A 104 14.13 -64.71 32.92
N ALA A 105 13.34 -64.79 34.00
CA ALA A 105 12.26 -63.86 34.28
C ALA A 105 12.78 -62.43 34.50
N GLY A 106 13.91 -62.26 35.20
CA GLY A 106 14.56 -60.97 35.40
C GLY A 106 15.04 -60.34 34.09
N PHE A 107 15.67 -61.13 33.21
CA PHE A 107 16.12 -60.65 31.89
C PHE A 107 14.97 -60.27 30.96
N LEU A 108 13.90 -61.08 30.91
CA LEU A 108 12.70 -60.77 30.14
C LEU A 108 11.97 -59.53 30.69
N GLY A 109 11.89 -59.39 32.02
CA GLY A 109 11.38 -58.19 32.68
C GLY A 109 12.19 -56.95 32.33
N PHE A 110 13.52 -57.03 32.35
CA PHE A 110 14.43 -55.93 32.00
C PHE A 110 14.30 -55.51 30.51
N GLN A 111 14.28 -56.47 29.59
CA GLN A 111 14.01 -56.23 28.17
C GLN A 111 12.65 -55.52 27.95
N TRP A 112 11.61 -55.97 28.65
CA TRP A 112 10.28 -55.37 28.58
C TRP A 112 10.25 -53.94 29.15
N THR A 113 10.92 -53.69 30.29
CA THR A 113 11.02 -52.32 30.85
C THR A 113 11.79 -51.37 29.94
N ASN A 114 12.87 -51.83 29.29
CA ASN A 114 13.63 -51.02 28.34
C ASN A 114 12.79 -50.68 27.11
N THR A 115 12.14 -51.69 26.52
CA THR A 115 11.24 -51.50 25.37
C THR A 115 10.09 -50.54 25.68
N LYS A 116 9.46 -50.70 26.85
CA LYS A 116 8.39 -49.81 27.32
C LYS A 116 8.88 -48.38 27.54
N THR A 117 10.10 -48.21 28.06
CA THR A 117 10.72 -46.89 28.27
C THR A 117 11.02 -46.20 26.94
N ASN A 118 11.58 -46.93 25.97
CA ASN A 118 11.86 -46.41 24.63
C ASN A 118 10.57 -45.98 23.91
N LEU A 119 9.53 -46.83 23.89
CA LEU A 119 8.22 -46.49 23.33
C LEU A 119 7.56 -45.29 24.02
N THR A 120 7.78 -45.12 25.33
CA THR A 120 7.29 -43.96 26.07
C THR A 120 8.03 -42.69 25.66
N ASN A 121 9.35 -42.76 25.49
CA ASN A 121 10.17 -41.64 25.03
C ASN A 121 9.84 -41.22 23.58
N GLU A 122 9.64 -42.20 22.68
CA GLU A 122 9.20 -41.97 21.30
C GLU A 122 7.82 -41.33 21.25
N ASN A 123 6.84 -41.83 22.01
CA ASN A 123 5.52 -41.22 22.12
C ASN A 123 5.58 -39.78 22.66
N ASN A 124 6.39 -39.51 23.68
CA ASN A 124 6.57 -38.16 24.23
C ASN A 124 7.22 -37.20 23.20
N SER A 125 8.17 -37.70 22.41
CA SER A 125 8.81 -36.95 21.32
C SER A 125 7.79 -36.62 20.21
N LEU A 126 7.04 -37.63 19.73
CA LEU A 126 5.97 -37.44 18.75
C LEU A 126 4.89 -36.48 19.24
N GLN A 127 4.47 -36.58 20.50
CA GLN A 127 3.51 -35.67 21.11
C GLN A 127 4.03 -34.22 21.16
N SER A 128 5.32 -34.03 21.38
CA SER A 128 5.99 -32.73 21.32
C SER A 128 5.98 -32.16 19.89
N SER A 129 6.30 -32.99 18.88
CA SER A 129 6.25 -32.61 17.47
C SER A 129 4.82 -32.27 17.00
N ILE A 130 3.81 -33.05 17.39
CA ILE A 130 2.39 -32.76 17.13
C ILE A 130 2.03 -31.38 17.69
N THR A 131 2.43 -31.09 18.93
CA THR A 131 2.17 -29.79 19.57
C THR A 131 2.84 -28.63 18.85
N ALA A 132 4.07 -28.82 18.35
CA ALA A 132 4.79 -27.83 17.55
C ALA A 132 4.08 -27.54 16.21
N PHE A 133 3.71 -28.59 15.45
CA PHE A 133 2.98 -28.42 14.19
C PHE A 133 1.58 -27.81 14.40
N GLN A 134 0.89 -28.12 15.50
CA GLN A 134 -0.38 -27.48 15.86
C GLN A 134 -0.24 -25.96 16.05
N SER A 135 0.88 -25.52 16.65
CA SER A 135 1.22 -24.10 16.81
C SER A 135 1.53 -23.43 15.47
N GLU A 136 2.31 -24.09 14.62
CA GLU A 136 2.63 -23.60 13.26
C GLU A 136 1.37 -23.46 12.40
N ILE A 137 0.49 -24.46 12.38
CA ILE A 137 -0.82 -24.40 11.71
C ILE A 137 -1.64 -23.19 12.19
N THR A 138 -1.63 -22.91 13.51
CA THR A 138 -2.33 -21.76 14.08
C THR A 138 -1.74 -20.43 13.59
N SER A 139 -0.41 -20.33 13.52
CA SER A 139 0.30 -19.16 12.98
C SER A 139 0.03 -18.93 11.48
N LEU A 140 0.09 -20.00 10.68
CA LEU A 140 -0.21 -19.95 9.24
C LEU A 140 -1.66 -19.55 8.97
N ASN A 141 -2.62 -20.05 9.75
CA ASN A 141 -4.02 -19.62 9.65
C ASN A 141 -4.21 -18.13 9.98
N GLY A 142 -3.47 -17.61 10.96
CA GLY A 142 -3.41 -16.17 11.23
C GLY A 142 -2.88 -15.38 10.03
N SER A 143 -1.78 -15.84 9.42
CA SER A 143 -1.19 -15.21 8.23
C SER A 143 -2.13 -15.24 7.03
N ILE A 144 -2.82 -16.37 6.77
CA ILE A 144 -3.84 -16.49 5.72
C ILE A 144 -4.98 -15.49 5.93
N THR A 145 -5.40 -15.27 7.17
CA THR A 145 -6.44 -14.28 7.52
C THR A 145 -5.97 -12.86 7.19
N THR A 146 -4.75 -12.49 7.58
CA THR A 146 -4.16 -11.18 7.26
C THR A 146 -4.04 -10.96 5.75
N LEU A 147 -3.46 -11.92 5.00
CA LEU A 147 -3.31 -11.81 3.54
C LEU A 147 -4.67 -11.73 2.82
N THR A 148 -5.72 -12.36 3.36
CA THR A 148 -7.09 -12.28 2.83
C THR A 148 -7.68 -10.87 3.01
N ASN A 149 -7.45 -10.26 4.18
CA ASN A 149 -7.85 -8.88 4.45
C ASN A 149 -7.07 -7.88 3.56
N ASP A 150 -5.75 -8.05 3.44
CA ASP A 150 -4.91 -7.19 2.60
C ASP A 150 -5.27 -7.28 1.12
N LYS A 151 -5.54 -8.49 0.61
CA LYS A 151 -6.07 -8.70 -0.75
C LYS A 151 -7.39 -7.94 -0.97
N THR A 152 -8.27 -7.94 0.03
CA THR A 152 -9.56 -7.24 -0.02
C THR A 152 -9.36 -5.72 -0.04
N ASN A 153 -8.46 -5.20 0.78
CA ASN A 153 -8.08 -3.78 0.82
C ASN A 153 -7.41 -3.32 -0.50
N LEU A 154 -6.53 -4.14 -1.07
CA LEU A 154 -5.91 -3.90 -2.38
C LEU A 154 -6.95 -3.84 -3.50
N ASN A 155 -7.95 -4.73 -3.50
CA ASN A 155 -9.05 -4.70 -4.48
C ASN A 155 -9.89 -3.41 -4.39
N TYR A 156 -10.19 -2.91 -3.17
CA TYR A 156 -10.83 -1.61 -3.00
C TYR A 156 -9.96 -0.46 -3.53
N THR A 157 -8.65 -0.50 -3.27
CA THR A 157 -7.69 0.50 -3.76
C THR A 157 -7.63 0.52 -5.28
N ILE A 158 -7.56 -0.65 -5.93
CA ILE A 158 -7.60 -0.81 -7.39
C ILE A 158 -8.88 -0.19 -7.97
N THR A 159 -10.04 -0.51 -7.39
CA THR A 159 -11.34 0.00 -7.84
C THR A 159 -11.40 1.54 -7.74
N SER A 160 -10.90 2.11 -6.64
CA SER A 160 -10.83 3.56 -6.42
C SER A 160 -9.90 4.28 -7.41
N LEU A 161 -8.71 3.70 -7.67
CA LEU A 161 -7.76 4.24 -8.64
C LEU A 161 -8.30 4.16 -10.08
N GLN A 162 -9.01 3.09 -10.44
CA GLN A 162 -9.68 2.96 -11.74
C GLN A 162 -10.74 4.08 -11.95
N GLY A 163 -11.56 4.37 -10.94
CA GLY A 163 -12.50 5.50 -10.99
C GLY A 163 -11.80 6.87 -11.09
N SER A 164 -10.65 7.03 -10.41
CA SER A 164 -9.84 8.24 -10.48
C SER A 164 -9.24 8.44 -11.89
N VAL A 165 -8.72 7.38 -12.51
CA VAL A 165 -8.20 7.40 -13.90
C VAL A 165 -9.30 7.74 -14.90
N ALA A 166 -10.51 7.16 -14.77
CA ALA A 166 -11.64 7.48 -15.63
C ALA A 166 -12.05 8.96 -15.54
N SER A 167 -12.05 9.52 -14.32
CA SER A 167 -12.35 10.93 -14.06
C SER A 167 -11.28 11.86 -14.65
N LEU A 168 -10.00 11.54 -14.47
CA LEU A 168 -8.87 12.29 -15.04
C LEU A 168 -8.88 12.28 -16.57
N ASN A 169 -9.16 11.13 -17.20
CA ASN A 169 -9.28 11.03 -18.64
C ASN A 169 -10.44 11.87 -19.20
N THR A 170 -11.57 11.92 -18.48
CA THR A 170 -12.71 12.78 -18.83
C THR A 170 -12.34 14.26 -18.76
N ASN A 171 -11.66 14.68 -17.69
CA ASN A 171 -11.18 16.06 -17.53
C ASN A 171 -10.14 16.43 -18.60
N LEU A 172 -9.21 15.52 -18.92
CA LEU A 172 -8.20 15.71 -19.96
C LEU A 172 -8.85 15.90 -21.33
N ALA A 173 -9.82 15.06 -21.69
CA ALA A 173 -10.57 15.20 -22.95
C ALA A 173 -11.33 16.54 -23.02
N ALA A 174 -11.95 16.98 -21.92
CA ALA A 174 -12.64 18.27 -21.86
C ALA A 174 -11.69 19.47 -22.02
N ILE A 175 -10.46 19.38 -21.50
CA ILE A 175 -9.41 20.41 -21.68
C ILE A 175 -8.89 20.37 -23.13
N GLN A 176 -8.57 19.19 -23.66
CA GLN A 176 -8.07 19.02 -25.04
C GLN A 176 -9.09 19.43 -26.10
N ALA A 177 -10.39 19.39 -25.80
CA ALA A 177 -11.44 19.92 -26.69
C ALA A 177 -11.45 21.46 -26.78
N LYS A 178 -10.86 22.17 -25.82
CA LYS A 178 -10.80 23.64 -25.77
C LYS A 178 -9.42 24.22 -26.09
N TYR A 179 -8.34 23.48 -25.82
CA TYR A 179 -6.96 23.96 -25.93
C TYR A 179 -6.14 23.13 -26.95
N PRO A 180 -5.30 23.77 -27.79
CA PRO A 180 -5.00 25.20 -27.83
C PRO A 180 -6.17 26.04 -28.33
N LEU A 181 -6.29 27.27 -27.80
CA LEU A 181 -7.26 28.25 -28.27
C LEU A 181 -6.98 28.57 -29.74
N LYS A 182 -8.03 28.67 -30.55
CA LYS A 182 -7.90 28.85 -32.02
C LYS A 182 -8.22 30.27 -32.46
N ASN A 183 -7.63 30.65 -33.59
CA ASN A 183 -8.02 31.85 -34.34
C ASN A 183 -9.38 31.64 -35.01
N PHE A 184 -10.08 32.73 -35.36
CA PHE A 184 -11.33 32.63 -36.10
C PHE A 184 -11.07 32.23 -37.56
N GLY A 185 -11.89 31.33 -38.11
CA GLY A 185 -11.71 30.81 -39.47
C GLY A 185 -12.09 31.80 -40.58
N SER A 186 -12.83 32.87 -40.27
CA SER A 186 -13.15 33.95 -41.19
C SER A 186 -13.58 35.22 -40.45
N PHE A 187 -13.53 36.37 -41.11
CA PHE A 187 -14.06 37.63 -40.58
C PHE A 187 -15.56 37.53 -40.25
N SER A 188 -16.35 36.84 -41.08
CA SER A 188 -17.78 36.62 -40.81
C SER A 188 -18.03 35.81 -39.52
N ALA A 189 -17.18 34.81 -39.24
CA ALA A 189 -17.25 34.06 -37.99
C ALA A 189 -16.88 34.92 -36.77
N LEU A 190 -15.82 35.73 -36.87
CA LEU A 190 -15.43 36.68 -35.81
C LEU A 190 -16.54 37.71 -35.57
N GLN A 191 -17.03 38.38 -36.62
CA GLN A 191 -18.09 39.39 -36.52
C GLN A 191 -19.38 38.81 -35.93
N SER A 192 -19.80 37.61 -36.35
CA SER A 192 -20.97 36.94 -35.77
C SER A 192 -20.78 36.61 -34.28
N TRP A 193 -19.59 36.13 -33.90
CA TRP A 193 -19.27 35.82 -32.50
C TRP A 193 -19.23 37.08 -31.63
N VAL A 194 -18.61 38.16 -32.12
CA VAL A 194 -18.52 39.46 -31.44
C VAL A 194 -19.90 40.08 -31.23
N SER A 195 -20.76 40.06 -32.26
CA SER A 195 -22.15 40.57 -32.14
C SER A 195 -23.02 39.75 -31.16
N ALA A 196 -22.64 38.52 -30.83
CA ALA A 196 -23.32 37.70 -29.82
C ALA A 196 -22.80 37.91 -28.38
N HIS A 197 -21.65 38.57 -28.19
CA HIS A 197 -20.95 38.70 -26.91
C HIS A 197 -20.78 40.16 -26.43
N ILE A 198 -21.56 41.07 -27.00
CA ILE A 198 -21.57 42.51 -26.67
C ILE A 198 -21.80 42.71 -25.16
N GLN A 199 -20.93 43.50 -24.54
CA GLN A 199 -21.02 43.88 -23.13
C GLN A 199 -21.94 45.11 -22.96
N PRO A 200 -22.58 45.29 -21.78
CA PRO A 200 -23.45 46.45 -21.55
C PRO A 200 -22.64 47.76 -21.54
N GLY A 201 -23.22 48.84 -22.06
CA GLY A 201 -22.58 50.16 -22.11
C GLY A 201 -22.10 50.65 -20.73
N SER A 202 -20.88 51.18 -20.65
CA SER A 202 -20.27 51.70 -19.41
C SER A 202 -19.67 53.10 -19.55
N SER A 203 -19.37 53.72 -18.41
CA SER A 203 -18.88 55.11 -18.32
C SER A 203 -17.59 55.26 -17.51
N SER A 204 -16.91 54.14 -17.19
CA SER A 204 -15.67 54.15 -16.43
C SER A 204 -14.65 53.16 -16.99
N ALA A 205 -13.39 53.59 -17.11
CA ALA A 205 -12.32 52.79 -17.72
C ALA A 205 -12.12 51.42 -17.05
N ASN A 206 -12.30 51.33 -15.73
CA ASN A 206 -12.18 50.06 -15.00
C ASN A 206 -13.29 49.05 -15.36
N VAL A 207 -14.53 49.51 -15.51
CA VAL A 207 -15.64 48.64 -15.96
C VAL A 207 -15.46 48.25 -17.42
N PHE A 208 -15.01 49.19 -18.25
CA PHE A 208 -14.73 48.95 -19.67
C PHE A 208 -13.62 47.91 -19.90
N TYR A 209 -12.56 47.93 -19.08
CA TYR A 209 -11.53 46.87 -19.09
C TYR A 209 -12.07 45.53 -18.56
N GLN A 210 -12.90 45.53 -17.51
CA GLN A 210 -13.58 44.31 -17.05
C GLN A 210 -14.49 43.71 -18.14
N HIS A 211 -15.13 44.54 -18.96
CA HIS A 211 -15.91 44.10 -20.12
C HIS A 211 -15.03 43.44 -21.19
N ALA A 212 -13.86 43.99 -21.51
CA ALA A 212 -12.90 43.31 -22.39
C ALA A 212 -12.44 41.95 -21.81
N LEU A 213 -12.17 41.86 -20.51
CA LEU A 213 -11.84 40.60 -19.83
C LEU A 213 -12.99 39.58 -19.86
N ASN A 214 -14.25 40.03 -19.78
CA ASN A 214 -15.42 39.16 -19.94
C ASN A 214 -15.49 38.57 -21.35
N VAL A 215 -15.25 39.39 -22.39
CA VAL A 215 -15.20 38.95 -23.80
C VAL A 215 -14.08 37.92 -24.01
N GLN A 216 -12.86 38.21 -23.52
CA GLN A 216 -11.76 37.23 -23.52
C GLN A 216 -12.15 35.93 -22.81
N THR A 217 -12.84 36.00 -21.66
CA THR A 217 -13.27 34.82 -20.90
C THR A 217 -14.34 34.00 -21.64
N ALA A 218 -15.30 34.66 -22.31
CA ALA A 218 -16.27 34.00 -23.18
C ALA A 218 -15.57 33.28 -24.34
N ALA A 219 -14.61 33.95 -25.01
CA ALA A 219 -13.85 33.38 -26.11
C ALA A 219 -13.07 32.12 -25.68
N MET A 220 -12.37 32.18 -24.54
CA MET A 220 -11.67 31.02 -23.98
C MET A 220 -12.62 29.84 -23.68
N ASN A 221 -13.85 30.13 -23.24
CA ASN A 221 -14.85 29.10 -22.98
C ASN A 221 -15.34 28.40 -24.27
N ASP A 222 -15.41 29.14 -25.39
CA ASP A 222 -15.74 28.65 -26.73
C ASP A 222 -14.53 28.07 -27.51
N GLY A 223 -13.34 28.16 -26.91
CA GLY A 223 -12.08 27.67 -27.49
C GLY A 223 -11.45 28.61 -28.52
N TYR A 224 -11.73 29.91 -28.46
CA TYR A 224 -11.12 30.95 -29.29
C TYR A 224 -10.09 31.78 -28.52
N PHE A 225 -9.08 32.27 -29.24
CA PHE A 225 -8.09 33.21 -28.71
C PHE A 225 -8.53 34.66 -28.99
N ILE A 226 -8.80 35.41 -27.93
CA ILE A 226 -9.07 36.85 -27.94
C ILE A 226 -8.24 37.49 -26.83
N SER A 227 -7.60 38.61 -27.11
CA SER A 227 -6.87 39.41 -26.12
C SER A 227 -7.71 40.61 -25.69
N ALA A 228 -7.85 40.81 -24.38
CA ALA A 228 -8.27 42.08 -23.81
C ALA A 228 -7.05 43.01 -23.72
N CYS A 229 -7.09 44.13 -24.44
CA CYS A 229 -5.97 45.05 -24.58
C CYS A 229 -6.27 46.39 -23.87
N LEU A 230 -5.24 46.98 -23.28
CA LEU A 230 -5.28 48.26 -22.56
C LEU A 230 -4.04 49.09 -22.92
N TYR A 231 -4.25 50.38 -23.17
CA TYR A 231 -3.20 51.37 -23.33
C TYR A 231 -3.48 52.59 -22.45
N GLU A 232 -2.48 53.05 -21.71
CA GLU A 232 -2.52 54.24 -20.86
C GLU A 232 -1.70 55.36 -21.50
N TYR A 233 -2.33 56.52 -21.70
CA TYR A 233 -1.67 57.72 -22.19
C TYR A 233 -1.10 58.54 -21.03
N ALA A 234 0.00 59.27 -21.27
CA ALA A 234 0.67 60.11 -20.27
C ALA A 234 -0.20 61.25 -19.67
N ASN A 235 -1.39 61.50 -20.24
CA ASN A 235 -2.38 62.44 -19.73
C ASN A 235 -3.48 61.77 -18.85
N GLY A 236 -3.31 60.49 -18.49
CA GLY A 236 -4.24 59.73 -17.65
C GLY A 236 -5.48 59.20 -18.37
N TYR A 237 -5.53 59.27 -19.71
CA TYR A 237 -6.58 58.62 -20.49
C TYR A 237 -6.22 57.16 -20.74
N TYR A 238 -7.24 56.30 -20.75
CA TYR A 238 -7.12 54.88 -21.06
C TYR A 238 -7.86 54.55 -22.35
N TYR A 239 -7.31 53.64 -23.14
CA TYR A 239 -7.95 53.04 -24.30
C TYR A 239 -7.98 51.53 -24.13
N VAL A 240 -9.14 50.92 -24.34
CA VAL A 240 -9.37 49.47 -24.18
C VAL A 240 -10.02 48.96 -25.45
N TRP A 241 -9.58 47.79 -25.89
CA TRP A 241 -10.17 47.07 -27.01
C TRP A 241 -10.05 45.56 -26.79
N CYS A 242 -10.79 44.79 -27.57
CA CYS A 242 -10.54 43.37 -27.75
C CYS A 242 -9.86 43.15 -29.09
N GLU A 243 -8.98 42.16 -29.19
CA GLU A 243 -8.22 41.84 -30.40
C GLU A 243 -8.25 40.34 -30.71
N ALA A 244 -8.38 39.98 -31.99
CA ALA A 244 -8.36 38.60 -32.46
C ALA A 244 -7.76 38.47 -33.86
N MET A 245 -7.19 37.29 -34.12
CA MET A 245 -6.64 36.94 -35.42
C MET A 245 -7.66 36.17 -36.28
N VAL A 246 -7.73 36.52 -37.56
CA VAL A 246 -8.33 35.71 -38.63
C VAL A 246 -7.22 35.37 -39.62
N GLY A 247 -6.78 34.12 -39.62
CA GLY A 247 -5.56 33.73 -40.36
C GLY A 247 -4.35 34.51 -39.84
N THR A 248 -3.76 35.35 -40.70
CA THR A 248 -2.62 36.23 -40.39
C THR A 248 -3.02 37.70 -40.18
N THR A 249 -4.31 38.02 -40.19
CA THR A 249 -4.81 39.40 -40.10
C THR A 249 -5.38 39.67 -38.70
N ALA A 250 -4.89 40.72 -38.05
CA ALA A 250 -5.40 41.20 -36.77
C ALA A 250 -6.65 42.07 -36.95
N TYR A 251 -7.62 41.91 -36.04
CA TYR A 251 -8.85 42.68 -35.97
C TYR A 251 -9.10 43.12 -34.54
N TRP A 252 -9.64 44.32 -34.36
CA TRP A 252 -9.98 44.87 -33.07
C TRP A 252 -11.44 45.33 -33.00
N TRP A 253 -11.99 45.40 -31.79
CA TRP A 253 -13.30 45.98 -31.54
C TRP A 253 -13.43 46.55 -30.13
N ASP A 254 -14.39 47.45 -29.98
CA ASP A 254 -14.90 47.89 -28.69
C ASP A 254 -15.84 46.80 -28.11
N PRO A 255 -15.63 46.33 -26.87
CA PRO A 255 -16.42 45.25 -26.26
C PRO A 255 -17.92 45.56 -26.12
N GLU A 256 -18.33 46.82 -26.19
CA GLU A 256 -19.71 47.29 -25.99
C GLU A 256 -20.42 47.68 -27.31
N VAL A 257 -19.70 47.78 -28.43
CA VAL A 257 -20.25 48.24 -29.74
C VAL A 257 -20.49 47.09 -30.73
N GLY A 258 -19.78 45.97 -30.57
CA GLY A 258 -20.03 44.75 -31.37
C GLY A 258 -19.70 44.84 -32.87
N THR A 259 -19.02 45.90 -33.31
CA THR A 259 -18.54 46.10 -34.69
C THR A 259 -17.04 45.80 -34.75
N VAL A 260 -16.63 44.94 -35.70
CA VAL A 260 -15.23 44.52 -35.83
C VAL A 260 -14.50 45.33 -36.90
N TYR A 261 -13.35 45.87 -36.55
CA TYR A 261 -12.50 46.69 -37.41
C TYR A 261 -11.19 45.97 -37.73
N LEU A 262 -10.63 46.23 -38.91
CA LEU A 262 -9.29 45.79 -39.28
C LEU A 262 -8.27 46.54 -38.41
N ASP A 263 -7.30 45.83 -37.83
CA ASP A 263 -6.16 46.51 -37.21
C ASP A 263 -5.15 46.92 -38.29
N LEU A 264 -4.89 48.23 -38.37
CA LEU A 264 -3.96 48.84 -39.31
C LEU A 264 -2.57 49.06 -38.71
N SER A 265 -2.38 48.77 -37.41
CA SER A 265 -1.09 48.94 -36.71
C SER A 265 0.07 48.17 -37.39
N ASN A 266 -0.26 47.04 -38.01
CA ASN A 266 0.68 46.14 -38.69
C ASN A 266 0.85 46.41 -40.20
N VAL A 267 0.25 47.47 -40.76
CA VAL A 267 0.26 47.77 -42.22
C VAL A 267 1.39 48.75 -42.60
N HIS A 268 2.46 48.78 -41.81
CA HIS A 268 3.65 49.61 -42.04
C HIS A 268 4.92 48.74 -42.17
N SER A 269 5.02 48.04 -43.30
CA SER A 269 6.21 47.32 -43.79
C SER A 269 6.36 47.44 -45.30
#